data_AF-A0A859IH61-F1
#
_entry.id   AF-A0A859IH61-F1
#
_cell.length_a   1.000
_cell.length_b   1.000
_cell.length_c   1.000
_cell.angle_alpha   90.00
_cell.angle_beta   90.00
_cell.angle_gamma   90.00
#
_symmetry.space_group_name_H-M   'P 1'
#
loop_
_entity.id
_entity.type
_entity.pdbx_description
1 polymer ?
#
loop_
_entity_poly.entity_id
_entity_poly.type
_entity_poly.pdbx_seq_one_letter_code
_entity_poly.pdbx_strand_id
1 'polypeptide(L)'
;MAQPKLLSKIWASLGLKTDIPETRTRDLAQSAATYEEGFPQITMTPITQGGKAPSGKDMNGILRDITEHIVYQNKGGKYLFDASFAEKIGGYEKGAVLITNDFTKFMVSLVNQNKVNFNTDPIPNSV
;
A
#
# COMPACT_ATOMS: atom_id res chain seq x y z
N MET A 1 25.29 14.14 -0.36
CA MET A 1 24.02 13.94 -1.11
C MET A 1 22.93 14.73 -0.38
N ALA A 2 22.12 15.52 -1.09
CA ALA A 2 21.02 16.26 -0.47
C ALA A 2 19.82 15.33 -0.22
N GLN A 3 19.14 15.50 0.92
CA GLN A 3 17.95 14.73 1.26
C GLN A 3 16.81 15.05 0.27
N PRO A 4 16.02 14.06 -0.18
CA PRO A 4 14.84 14.32 -1.01
C PRO A 4 13.80 15.15 -0.25
N LYS A 5 12.92 15.82 -1.00
CA LYS A 5 11.82 16.62 -0.43
C LYS A 5 10.89 15.72 0.41
N LEU A 6 10.67 16.12 1.66
CA LEU A 6 9.65 15.50 2.51
C LEU A 6 8.24 15.94 2.09
N LEU A 7 7.34 14.97 1.98
CA LEU A 7 5.91 15.21 1.78
C LEU A 7 5.21 15.37 3.13
N SER A 8 4.52 16.49 3.33
CA SER A 8 3.73 16.78 4.53
C SER A 8 2.22 16.56 4.35
N LYS A 9 1.75 16.41 3.10
CA LYS A 9 0.35 16.27 2.73
C LYS A 9 0.15 15.10 1.78
N ILE A 10 -0.91 14.35 2.02
CA ILE A 10 -1.36 13.25 1.16
C ILE A 10 -2.04 13.85 -0.08
N TRP A 11 -1.68 13.36 -1.26
CA TRP A 11 -2.25 13.79 -2.53
C TRP A 11 -3.75 13.51 -2.56
N ALA A 12 -4.53 14.46 -3.10
CA ALA A 12 -5.99 14.36 -3.23
C ALA A 12 -6.74 13.89 -1.97
N SER A 13 -6.18 14.11 -0.77
CA SER A 13 -6.81 13.71 0.50
C SER A 13 -8.25 14.21 0.63
N LEU A 14 -8.48 15.47 0.26
CA LEU A 14 -9.80 16.11 0.20
C LEU A 14 -10.39 16.19 -1.22
N GLY A 15 -9.69 15.66 -2.23
CA GLY A 15 -10.09 15.73 -3.63
C GLY A 15 -11.02 14.59 -4.05
N LEU A 16 -11.58 14.72 -5.26
CA LEU A 16 -12.32 13.65 -5.92
C LEU A 16 -11.38 12.49 -6.24
N LYS A 17 -11.73 11.29 -5.78
CA LYS A 17 -10.94 10.06 -5.90
C LYS A 17 -11.84 8.84 -5.91
N THR A 18 -11.30 7.72 -6.38
CA THR A 18 -11.89 6.38 -6.29
C THR A 18 -11.00 5.55 -5.37
N ASP A 19 -11.61 4.72 -4.52
CA ASP A 19 -10.85 3.67 -3.81
C ASP A 19 -10.52 2.57 -4.82
N ILE A 20 -9.23 2.27 -4.99
CA ILE A 20 -8.79 1.35 -6.04
C ILE A 20 -9.00 -0.09 -5.57
N PRO A 21 -9.85 -0.88 -6.25
CA PRO A 21 -10.06 -2.27 -5.88
C PRO A 21 -8.83 -3.12 -6.21
N GLU A 22 -8.67 -4.24 -5.50
CA GLU A 22 -7.58 -5.18 -5.76
C GLU A 22 -7.69 -5.81 -7.15
N THR A 23 -8.85 -6.41 -7.44
CA THR A 23 -9.14 -7.19 -8.66
C THR A 23 -10.38 -6.68 -9.40
N ARG A 24 -10.63 -7.12 -10.66
CA ARG A 24 -11.91 -6.77 -11.33
C ARG A 24 -13.07 -7.42 -10.63
N THR A 25 -14.18 -6.70 -10.69
CA THR A 25 -15.52 -7.30 -10.72
C THR A 25 -16.22 -6.91 -12.02
N ARG A 26 -17.33 -7.60 -12.34
CA ARG A 26 -18.13 -7.32 -13.55
C ARG A 26 -18.82 -5.96 -13.50
N ASP A 27 -19.00 -5.40 -12.31
CA ASP A 27 -19.72 -4.14 -12.09
C ASP A 27 -18.81 -2.91 -12.22
N LEU A 28 -17.49 -3.11 -12.30
CA LEU A 28 -16.54 -2.03 -12.54
C LEU A 28 -16.66 -1.53 -13.97
N ALA A 29 -16.54 -0.21 -14.13
CA ALA A 29 -16.41 0.38 -15.46
C ALA A 29 -15.19 -0.23 -16.18
N GLN A 30 -15.31 -0.50 -17.47
CA GLN A 30 -14.22 -1.09 -18.26
C GLN A 30 -12.91 -0.28 -18.23
N SER A 31 -13.01 1.03 -17.98
CA SER A 31 -11.88 1.96 -17.87
C SER A 31 -11.36 2.14 -16.45
N ALA A 32 -11.96 1.48 -15.45
CA ALA A 32 -11.59 1.62 -14.05
C ALA A 32 -10.26 0.92 -13.78
N ALA A 33 -9.39 1.56 -13.01
CA ALA A 33 -8.14 0.95 -12.57
C ALA A 33 -8.36 -0.04 -11.41
N THR A 34 -7.50 -1.05 -11.31
CA THR A 34 -7.40 -1.94 -10.15
C THR A 34 -5.92 -2.14 -9.80
N TYR A 35 -5.60 -2.68 -8.62
CA TYR A 35 -4.21 -3.01 -8.29
C TYR A 35 -3.63 -4.11 -9.18
N GLU A 36 -4.43 -5.12 -9.53
CA GLU A 36 -4.00 -6.22 -10.40
C GLU A 36 -3.73 -5.82 -11.86
N GLU A 37 -4.59 -5.00 -12.47
CA GLU A 37 -4.45 -4.63 -13.89
C GLU A 37 -3.84 -3.24 -14.12
N GLY A 38 -3.69 -2.42 -13.07
CA GLY A 38 -3.40 -1.01 -13.24
C GLY A 38 -4.50 -0.31 -14.04
N PHE A 39 -4.11 0.60 -14.93
CA PHE A 39 -5.03 1.19 -15.92
C PHE A 39 -5.25 0.19 -17.07
N PRO A 40 -6.50 -0.25 -17.33
CA PRO A 40 -6.75 -1.33 -18.28
C PRO A 40 -6.50 -0.91 -19.73
N GLN A 41 -6.30 -1.88 -20.63
CA GLN A 41 -5.95 -1.64 -22.04
C GLN A 41 -6.89 -0.66 -22.77
N ILE A 42 -8.19 -0.65 -22.44
CA ILE A 42 -9.15 0.30 -23.06
C ILE A 42 -8.75 1.77 -22.83
N THR A 43 -7.96 2.05 -21.77
CA THR A 43 -7.40 3.37 -21.47
C THR A 43 -6.11 3.70 -22.18
N MET A 44 -5.52 2.70 -22.82
CA MET A 44 -4.31 2.82 -23.64
C MET A 44 -4.64 2.75 -25.15
N THR A 45 -5.90 2.50 -25.50
CA THR A 45 -6.37 2.49 -26.89
C THR A 45 -6.72 3.92 -27.33
N PRO A 46 -6.36 4.35 -28.56
CA PRO A 46 -6.78 5.64 -29.09
C PRO A 46 -8.30 5.83 -29.06
N ILE A 47 -8.75 7.06 -28.77
CA ILE A 47 -10.19 7.39 -28.73
C ILE A 47 -10.86 7.12 -30.09
N THR A 48 -10.14 7.36 -31.20
CA THR A 48 -10.61 7.08 -32.56
C THR A 48 -10.85 5.59 -32.83
N GLN A 49 -10.29 4.70 -32.00
CA GLN A 49 -10.48 3.25 -32.06
C GLN A 49 -11.40 2.74 -30.94
N GLY A 50 -12.16 3.63 -30.28
CA GLY A 50 -13.10 3.28 -29.22
C GLY A 50 -12.49 3.18 -27.81
N GLY A 51 -11.26 3.66 -27.63
CA GLY A 51 -10.65 3.78 -26.30
C GLY A 51 -11.35 4.82 -25.41
N LYS A 52 -11.09 4.73 -24.11
CA LYS A 52 -11.64 5.64 -23.08
C LYS A 52 -10.51 6.25 -22.28
N ALA A 53 -10.50 7.55 -22.04
CA ALA A 53 -9.47 8.14 -21.19
C ALA A 53 -9.45 7.52 -19.78
N PRO A 54 -8.26 7.38 -19.14
CA PRO A 54 -8.18 6.95 -17.76
C PRO A 54 -8.93 7.92 -16.85
N SER A 55 -9.59 7.39 -15.82
CA SER A 55 -10.32 8.18 -14.84
C SER A 55 -9.35 9.03 -14.00
N GLY A 56 -9.55 10.34 -13.98
CA GLY A 56 -8.79 11.23 -13.09
C GLY A 56 -9.03 10.94 -11.60
N LYS A 57 -10.20 10.38 -11.25
CA LYS A 57 -10.47 9.91 -9.88
C LYS A 57 -9.62 8.70 -9.52
N ASP A 58 -9.36 7.81 -10.48
CA ASP A 58 -8.55 6.62 -10.26
C ASP A 58 -7.07 6.99 -10.14
N MET A 59 -6.59 7.94 -10.97
CA MET A 59 -5.26 8.54 -10.80
C MET A 59 -5.10 9.18 -9.42
N ASN A 60 -6.10 9.95 -8.97
CA ASN A 60 -6.08 10.52 -7.63
C ASN A 60 -6.12 9.44 -6.53
N GLY A 61 -6.84 8.35 -6.75
CA GLY A 61 -6.90 7.20 -5.84
C GLY A 61 -5.53 6.57 -5.63
N ILE A 62 -4.89 6.10 -6.71
CA ILE A 62 -3.58 5.45 -6.61
C ILE A 62 -2.47 6.39 -6.09
N LEU A 63 -2.49 7.67 -6.50
CA LEU A 63 -1.53 8.65 -5.98
C LEU A 63 -1.77 8.97 -4.49
N ARG A 64 -3.03 8.96 -4.04
CA ARG A 64 -3.35 9.10 -2.62
C ARG A 64 -2.75 7.95 -1.83
N ASP A 65 -2.98 6.71 -2.24
CA ASP A 65 -2.52 5.52 -1.52
C ASP A 65 -0.99 5.51 -1.39
N ILE A 66 -0.28 5.79 -2.48
CA ILE A 66 1.19 5.90 -2.47
C ILE A 66 1.66 7.04 -1.55
N THR A 67 1.06 8.23 -1.68
CA THR A 67 1.51 9.39 -0.89
C THR A 67 1.12 9.29 0.58
N GLU A 68 0.09 8.51 0.93
CA GLU A 68 -0.26 8.20 2.32
C GLU A 68 0.90 7.45 3.01
N HIS A 69 1.43 6.40 2.38
CA HIS A 69 2.61 5.69 2.88
C HIS A 69 3.87 6.57 2.96
N ILE A 70 4.09 7.44 1.96
CA ILE A 70 5.26 8.33 1.94
C ILE A 70 5.16 9.38 3.05
N VAL A 71 4.00 10.02 3.22
CA VAL A 71 3.78 11.03 4.26
C VAL A 71 3.90 10.39 5.65
N TYR A 72 3.36 9.18 5.83
CA TYR A 72 3.51 8.42 7.06
C TYR A 72 4.98 8.21 7.42
N GLN A 73 5.80 7.72 6.47
CA GLN A 73 7.23 7.49 6.70
C GLN A 73 8.02 8.78 6.90
N ASN A 74 7.73 9.84 6.14
CA ASN A 74 8.37 11.16 6.28
C ASN A 74 8.10 11.80 7.64
N LYS A 75 6.99 11.46 8.30
CA LYS A 75 6.67 11.87 9.68
C LYS A 75 7.30 10.97 10.74
N GLY A 76 8.14 10.02 10.35
CA GLY A 76 8.80 9.08 11.25
C GLY A 76 8.01 7.80 11.51
N GLY A 77 6.88 7.57 10.82
CA GLY A 77 6.05 6.39 10.98
C GLY A 77 6.82 5.06 10.84
N LYS A 78 6.38 4.05 11.59
CA LYS A 78 6.93 2.69 11.65
C LYS A 78 5.78 1.69 11.76
N TYR A 79 5.74 0.72 10.87
CA TYR A 79 4.62 -0.22 10.79
C TYR A 79 4.61 -1.18 11.97
N LEU A 80 3.42 -1.37 12.53
CA LEU A 80 3.13 -2.39 13.53
C LEU A 80 2.96 -3.75 12.85
N PHE A 81 3.01 -4.82 13.63
CA PHE A 81 2.54 -6.12 13.17
C PHE A 81 1.03 -6.06 12.93
N ASP A 82 0.61 -6.47 11.73
CA ASP A 82 -0.79 -6.61 11.36
C ASP A 82 -1.05 -8.08 10.98
N ALA A 83 -1.87 -8.76 11.78
CA ALA A 83 -2.17 -10.18 11.58
C ALA A 83 -2.92 -10.44 10.27
N SER A 84 -3.89 -9.58 9.92
CA SER A 84 -4.67 -9.73 8.70
C SER A 84 -3.80 -9.51 7.46
N PHE A 85 -2.89 -8.53 7.52
CA PHE A 85 -1.92 -8.29 6.48
C PHE A 85 -0.91 -9.44 6.37
N ALA A 86 -0.36 -9.92 7.50
CA ALA A 86 0.52 -11.08 7.52
C ALA A 86 -0.12 -12.28 6.84
N GLU A 87 -1.39 -12.59 7.12
CA GLU A 87 -2.11 -13.65 6.41
C GLU A 87 -2.21 -13.37 4.91
N LYS A 88 -2.58 -12.15 4.52
CA LYS A 88 -2.73 -11.74 3.10
C LYS A 88 -1.43 -11.88 2.31
N ILE A 89 -0.28 -11.54 2.90
CA ILE A 89 1.03 -11.58 2.20
C ILE A 89 1.77 -12.92 2.37
N GLY A 90 1.20 -13.89 3.09
CA GLY A 90 1.88 -15.14 3.41
C GLY A 90 2.88 -15.06 4.57
N GLY A 91 2.89 -13.95 5.31
CA GLY A 91 3.75 -13.67 6.46
C GLY A 91 4.86 -12.68 6.13
N TYR A 92 5.40 -12.03 7.17
CA TYR A 92 6.54 -11.13 7.00
C TYR A 92 7.81 -11.92 6.76
N GLU A 93 8.53 -11.60 5.68
CA GLU A 93 9.78 -12.30 5.32
C GLU A 93 10.91 -12.04 6.31
N LYS A 94 11.94 -12.91 6.26
CA LYS A 94 13.14 -12.73 7.08
C LYS A 94 13.78 -11.38 6.82
N GLY A 95 14.09 -10.64 7.89
CA GLY A 95 14.64 -9.30 7.83
C GLY A 95 13.60 -8.18 7.76
N ALA A 96 12.29 -8.50 7.71
CA ALA A 96 11.24 -7.50 7.90
C ALA A 96 11.40 -6.84 9.29
N VAL A 97 11.31 -5.51 9.32
CA VAL A 97 11.45 -4.71 10.54
C VAL A 97 10.14 -4.01 10.85
N LEU A 98 9.57 -4.31 12.00
CA LEU A 98 8.32 -3.72 12.50
C LEU A 98 8.56 -3.13 13.89
N ILE A 99 7.64 -2.30 14.39
CA ILE A 99 7.72 -1.71 15.73
C ILE A 99 6.69 -2.37 16.66
N THR A 100 7.00 -2.42 17.95
CA THR A 100 6.07 -2.87 19.00
C THR A 100 4.91 -1.90 19.17
N ASN A 101 3.78 -2.39 19.69
CA ASN A 101 2.55 -1.60 19.88
C ASN A 101 2.71 -0.40 20.84
N ASP A 102 3.71 -0.45 21.73
CA ASP A 102 4.10 0.65 22.62
C ASP A 102 5.13 1.61 21.99
N PHE A 103 5.55 1.36 20.75
CA PHE A 103 6.53 2.13 19.98
C PHE A 103 7.92 2.22 20.63
N THR A 104 8.29 1.28 21.50
CA THR A 104 9.58 1.32 22.23
C THR A 104 10.68 0.49 21.58
N LYS A 105 10.34 -0.54 20.79
CA LYS A 105 11.31 -1.49 20.22
C LYS A 105 11.03 -1.80 18.76
N PHE A 106 12.10 -1.98 17.99
CA PHE A 106 12.04 -2.58 16.67
C PHE A 106 12.23 -4.09 16.80
N MET A 107 11.42 -4.83 16.05
CA MET A 107 11.47 -6.28 16.00
C MET A 107 11.83 -6.71 14.59
N VAL A 108 12.82 -7.59 14.47
CA VAL A 108 13.24 -8.16 13.19
C VAL A 108 12.72 -9.59 13.05
N SER A 109 12.09 -9.90 11.92
CA SER A 109 11.70 -11.27 11.60
C SER A 109 12.92 -12.14 11.32
N LEU A 110 13.07 -13.26 12.05
CA LEU A 110 14.21 -14.19 11.88
C LEU A 110 13.94 -15.33 10.88
N VAL A 111 12.68 -15.51 10.49
CA VAL A 111 12.22 -16.59 9.61
C VAL A 111 11.41 -16.01 8.44
N ASN A 112 11.36 -16.75 7.34
CA ASN A 112 10.48 -16.41 6.21
C ASN A 112 9.03 -16.66 6.60
N GLN A 113 8.11 -15.94 5.95
CA GLN A 113 6.67 -16.14 6.14
C GLN A 113 6.22 -16.06 7.61
N ASN A 114 6.83 -15.17 8.39
CA ASN A 114 6.55 -15.04 9.81
C ASN A 114 5.17 -14.42 10.06
N LYS A 115 4.31 -15.18 10.72
CA LYS A 115 2.94 -14.78 11.12
C LYS A 115 2.79 -14.63 12.64
N VAL A 116 3.88 -14.77 13.40
CA VAL A 116 3.88 -14.71 14.86
C VAL A 116 3.82 -13.25 15.31
N ASN A 117 2.87 -12.92 16.17
CA ASN A 117 2.77 -11.59 16.76
C ASN A 117 3.74 -11.45 17.93
N PHE A 118 4.85 -10.75 17.70
CA PHE A 118 5.88 -10.50 18.72
C PHE A 118 5.39 -9.64 19.91
N ASN A 119 4.20 -9.04 19.84
CA ASN A 119 3.64 -8.27 20.96
C ASN A 119 2.94 -9.14 22.02
N THR A 120 2.56 -10.37 21.68
CA THR A 120 1.77 -11.25 22.56
C THR A 120 2.47 -12.55 22.87
N ASP A 121 3.35 -13.02 21.98
CA ASP A 121 4.05 -14.29 22.16
C ASP A 121 5.44 -14.06 22.79
N PRO A 122 5.79 -14.77 23.88
CA PRO A 122 7.14 -14.71 24.43
C PRO A 122 8.12 -15.15 23.34
N ILE A 123 9.21 -14.42 23.18
CA ILE A 123 10.05 -14.34 21.98
C ILE A 123 10.93 -15.59 21.80
N PRO A 124 10.70 -16.46 20.78
CA PRO A 124 11.78 -17.29 20.21
C PRO A 124 12.25 -16.82 18.82
N ASN A 125 11.44 -16.04 18.09
CA ASN A 125 11.63 -15.81 16.64
C ASN A 125 11.84 -14.34 16.23
N SER A 126 12.12 -13.44 17.17
CA SER A 126 12.44 -12.04 16.89
C SER A 126 13.55 -11.53 17.82
N VAL A 127 14.34 -10.56 17.36
CA VAL A 127 15.27 -9.78 18.19
C VAL A 127 14.81 -8.34 18.18
#